data_AF-A0A9Q8P3D3-F1
#
_entry.id   AF-A0A9Q8P3D3-F1
#
_cell.length_a   1.000
_cell.length_b   1.000
_cell.length_c   1.000
_cell.angle_alpha   90.00
_cell.angle_beta   90.00
_cell.angle_gamma   90.00
#
_symmetry.space_group_name_H-M   'P 1'
#
loop_
_entity.id
_entity.type
_entity.pdbx_description
1 polymer ?
#
loop_
_entity_poly.entity_id
_entity_poly.type
_entity_poly.pdbx_seq_one_letter_code
_entity_poly.pdbx_strand_id
1 'polypeptide(L)'
;MLASCSVLLGTLVAAHLSYAQQQCLPAISIDKKPQVFIMSDISNEPDDTMSFIRLLLHSDQYNITDMAAVTSTWLNSIVYPDQILNTTNAYGLVLDNLNTHSEGHFPTSEYLSSVVKSGQPVYGTAAIGKSPMSSGALHLIDVVDGLSSDDFFNVQGWGGANLLAGALAHIRSSRTQLDAQQFYDQLRVYTISDQDNTGPWIRANFPTIPYIASIHGFNQYHSSLVSEEYVKKNFQVGPLGSHYPDVAYIMEGDSPSLMHSMQNGLNGGPFDFPEWGGWGGRYILLDRTRQTMTYTDTTDEVIGKNNQTLKSNQATIWRWRQAYQDEMAARTQWSVQSNYSTGSHPPVVSVNGSCGSAPLILHVDPAENITLDGSDTDDLDANLTDRNALQYKWFQYRDVSASQSNTEADVPQLNFTVSENGRVATTRLPSVAEACGAVEALQNANAGVQGECQQYHVVFEVTGSGTPPVTRYKRVILKVRPPSSESNGVASGKRDEL
;
A
#
# COMPACT_ATOMS: atom_id res chain seq x y z
N MET A 1 59.55 60.89 -12.00
CA MET A 1 59.58 60.32 -10.63
C MET A 1 58.14 60.03 -10.22
N LEU A 2 57.84 58.74 -10.01
CA LEU A 2 56.75 58.15 -9.21
C LEU A 2 55.32 58.71 -9.37
N ALA A 3 54.51 58.01 -10.17
CA ALA A 3 53.05 58.01 -10.03
C ALA A 3 52.64 56.69 -9.35
N SER A 4 52.02 56.82 -8.18
CA SER A 4 51.63 55.73 -7.30
C SER A 4 50.51 54.87 -7.91
N CYS A 5 50.69 53.55 -7.85
CA CYS A 5 49.69 52.55 -8.22
C CYS A 5 48.86 52.20 -6.98
N SER A 6 47.58 52.58 -6.96
CA SER A 6 46.64 52.15 -5.92
C SER A 6 45.80 51.00 -6.46
N VAL A 7 46.04 49.79 -5.96
CA VAL A 7 45.22 48.61 -6.22
C VAL A 7 44.05 48.61 -5.23
N LEU A 8 42.83 48.78 -5.73
CA LEU A 8 41.63 48.45 -4.96
C LEU A 8 41.46 46.92 -4.95
N LEU A 9 41.62 46.29 -3.79
CA LEU A 9 41.12 44.93 -3.56
C LEU A 9 39.59 45.01 -3.37
N GLY A 10 38.83 44.57 -4.36
CA GLY A 10 37.41 44.25 -4.20
C GLY A 10 37.27 42.87 -3.55
N THR A 11 36.80 42.81 -2.31
CA THR A 11 36.36 41.57 -1.68
C THR A 11 35.03 41.14 -2.27
N LEU A 12 35.04 40.09 -3.10
CA LEU A 12 33.84 39.35 -3.49
C LEU A 12 33.31 38.60 -2.25
N VAL A 13 32.26 39.11 -1.63
CA VAL A 13 31.48 38.37 -0.64
C VAL A 13 30.61 37.38 -1.43
N ALA A 14 31.02 36.12 -1.45
CA ALA A 14 30.16 35.04 -1.90
C ALA A 14 28.99 34.93 -0.91
N ALA A 15 27.79 35.32 -1.34
CA ALA A 15 26.57 35.05 -0.59
C ALA A 15 26.34 33.53 -0.61
N HIS A 16 26.70 32.84 0.47
CA HIS A 16 26.22 31.51 0.73
C HIS A 16 24.71 31.61 0.98
N LEU A 17 23.92 31.29 -0.03
CA LEU A 17 22.53 30.91 0.16
C LEU A 17 22.55 29.58 0.92
N SER A 18 22.44 29.66 2.25
CA SER A 18 22.11 28.52 3.08
C SER A 18 20.71 28.08 2.68
N TYR A 19 20.60 27.07 1.82
CA TYR A 19 19.34 26.35 1.67
C TYR A 19 19.08 25.70 3.02
N ALA A 20 18.07 26.19 3.75
CA ALA A 20 17.59 25.47 4.92
C ALA A 20 17.13 24.11 4.41
N GLN A 21 17.85 23.05 4.78
CA GLN A 21 17.49 21.68 4.46
C GLN A 21 16.11 21.45 5.08
N GLN A 22 15.09 21.35 4.24
CA GLN A 22 13.72 21.17 4.70
C GLN A 22 13.64 19.80 5.37
N GLN A 23 13.55 19.77 6.70
CA GLN A 23 13.45 18.53 7.46
C GLN A 23 12.16 17.81 7.05
N CYS A 24 12.27 16.53 6.70
CA CYS A 24 11.11 15.72 6.37
C CYS A 24 10.16 15.67 7.58
N LEU A 25 8.89 16.03 7.36
CA LEU A 25 7.86 15.82 8.37
C LEU A 25 7.49 14.33 8.44
N PRO A 26 6.95 13.85 9.58
CA PRO A 26 6.39 12.50 9.65
C PRO A 26 5.44 12.21 8.49
N ALA A 27 5.59 11.04 7.84
CA ALA A 27 4.92 10.72 6.57
C ALA A 27 3.39 10.98 6.58
N ILE A 28 2.76 10.68 7.72
CA ILE A 28 1.31 10.82 7.96
C ILE A 28 0.83 12.28 7.89
N SER A 29 1.73 13.24 8.13
CA SER A 29 1.41 14.67 8.11
C SER A 29 1.36 15.28 6.72
N ILE A 30 1.96 14.61 5.71
CA ILE A 30 2.12 15.17 4.36
C ILE A 30 1.37 14.38 3.28
N ASP A 31 0.99 13.13 3.56
CA ASP A 31 0.30 12.27 2.60
C ASP A 31 -1.23 12.35 2.72
N LYS A 32 -1.92 12.19 1.58
CA LYS A 32 -3.39 12.13 1.53
C LYS A 32 -3.87 10.76 1.98
N LYS A 33 -4.59 10.68 3.11
CA LYS A 33 -5.09 9.41 3.65
C LYS A 33 -6.03 8.70 2.65
N PRO A 34 -5.93 7.37 2.47
CA PRO A 34 -6.89 6.59 1.70
C PRO A 34 -8.29 6.65 2.33
N GLN A 35 -9.30 6.83 1.48
CA GLN A 35 -10.71 6.67 1.83
C GLN A 35 -11.05 5.17 1.82
N VAL A 36 -11.56 4.63 2.94
CA VAL A 36 -11.90 3.20 3.06
C VAL A 36 -13.36 2.99 3.46
N PHE A 37 -13.98 1.98 2.86
CA PHE A 37 -15.32 1.46 3.16
C PHE A 37 -15.22 -0.03 3.39
N ILE A 38 -15.65 -0.49 4.56
CA ILE A 38 -15.49 -1.90 4.95
C ILE A 38 -16.84 -2.60 4.95
N MET A 39 -16.91 -3.74 4.29
CA MET A 39 -18.05 -4.66 4.31
C MET A 39 -17.62 -5.95 5.01
N SER A 40 -18.05 -6.15 6.25
CA SER A 40 -17.63 -7.28 7.09
C SER A 40 -18.82 -8.12 7.55
N ASP A 41 -18.68 -9.43 7.51
CA ASP A 41 -19.61 -10.39 8.11
C ASP A 41 -19.27 -10.70 9.58
N ILE A 42 -18.76 -9.68 10.29
CA ILE A 42 -18.41 -9.70 11.71
C ILE A 42 -19.38 -10.55 12.54
N SER A 43 -18.80 -11.32 13.46
CA SER A 43 -19.44 -12.36 14.28
C SER A 43 -19.61 -13.71 13.60
N ASN A 44 -19.28 -13.83 12.31
CA ASN A 44 -19.06 -15.13 11.70
C ASN A 44 -17.85 -15.84 12.34
N GLU A 45 -16.68 -15.20 12.26
CA GLU A 45 -15.42 -15.65 12.83
C GLU A 45 -14.78 -14.54 13.70
N PRO A 46 -13.84 -14.89 14.61
CA PRO A 46 -13.17 -13.89 15.44
C PRO A 46 -12.28 -12.91 14.67
N ASP A 47 -11.84 -13.27 13.47
CA ASP A 47 -10.83 -12.55 12.70
C ASP A 47 -11.31 -11.20 12.16
N ASP A 48 -12.59 -11.03 11.83
CA ASP A 48 -13.17 -9.71 11.52
C ASP A 48 -12.95 -8.73 12.68
N THR A 49 -13.20 -9.17 13.92
CA THR A 49 -13.01 -8.33 15.13
C THR A 49 -11.53 -8.01 15.33
N MET A 50 -10.64 -8.97 15.10
CA MET A 50 -9.20 -8.74 15.12
C MET A 50 -8.78 -7.68 14.07
N SER A 51 -9.29 -7.81 12.84
CA SER A 51 -9.01 -6.89 11.72
C SER A 51 -9.55 -5.48 11.99
N PHE A 52 -10.73 -5.35 12.62
CA PHE A 52 -11.25 -4.07 13.09
C PHE A 52 -10.36 -3.43 14.16
N ILE A 53 -9.86 -4.20 15.14
CA ILE A 53 -8.94 -3.66 16.15
C ILE A 53 -7.65 -3.15 15.48
N ARG A 54 -7.11 -3.88 14.49
CA ARG A 54 -5.97 -3.38 13.70
C ARG A 54 -6.31 -2.09 12.97
N LEU A 55 -7.45 -2.02 12.28
CA LEU A 55 -7.90 -0.80 11.62
C LEU A 55 -7.92 0.38 12.60
N LEU A 56 -8.51 0.20 13.77
CA LEU A 56 -8.70 1.25 14.75
C LEU A 56 -7.36 1.73 15.33
N LEU A 57 -6.41 0.82 15.57
CA LEU A 57 -5.04 1.16 15.96
C LEU A 57 -4.24 1.89 14.87
N HIS A 58 -4.67 1.78 13.60
CA HIS A 58 -4.09 2.47 12.46
C HIS A 58 -5.04 3.53 11.87
N SER A 59 -6.09 3.94 12.59
CA SER A 59 -7.12 4.82 12.03
C SER A 59 -6.62 6.25 11.78
N ASP A 60 -5.46 6.62 12.34
CA ASP A 60 -4.72 7.81 11.95
C ASP A 60 -4.16 7.73 10.52
N GLN A 61 -4.10 6.55 9.89
CA GLN A 61 -3.66 6.34 8.50
C GLN A 61 -4.78 6.38 7.48
N TYR A 62 -6.04 6.38 7.89
CA TYR A 62 -7.19 6.23 6.99
C TYR A 62 -8.21 7.33 7.19
N ASN A 63 -9.03 7.56 6.17
CA ASN A 63 -10.34 8.16 6.35
C ASN A 63 -11.41 7.07 6.28
N ILE A 64 -11.87 6.62 7.45
CA ILE A 64 -12.85 5.53 7.57
C ILE A 64 -14.22 6.09 7.30
N THR A 65 -14.74 5.83 6.10
CA THR A 65 -16.00 6.41 5.68
C THR A 65 -17.20 5.59 6.14
N ASP A 66 -17.08 4.26 6.14
CA ASP A 66 -18.09 3.35 6.67
C ASP A 66 -17.47 2.04 7.17
N MET A 67 -18.14 1.48 8.17
CA MET A 67 -17.97 0.10 8.61
C MET A 67 -19.35 -0.57 8.58
N ALA A 68 -19.59 -1.36 7.54
CA ALA A 68 -20.89 -1.96 7.26
C ALA A 68 -20.91 -3.45 7.58
N ALA A 69 -21.85 -3.87 8.43
CA ALA A 69 -22.11 -5.29 8.67
C ALA A 69 -22.89 -5.90 7.49
N VAL A 70 -22.38 -6.95 6.88
CA VAL A 70 -22.95 -7.65 5.71
C VAL A 70 -23.08 -9.15 5.98
N THR A 71 -23.64 -9.88 5.01
CA THR A 71 -23.69 -11.35 5.03
C THR A 71 -22.56 -11.95 4.20
N SER A 72 -22.27 -13.22 4.38
CA SER A 72 -21.35 -14.02 3.57
C SER A 72 -21.88 -15.45 3.36
N THR A 73 -21.10 -16.34 2.77
CA THR A 73 -21.41 -17.77 2.70
C THR A 73 -21.40 -18.44 4.07
N TRP A 74 -20.71 -17.85 5.04
CA TRP A 74 -20.58 -18.38 6.41
C TRP A 74 -21.60 -17.75 7.36
N LEU A 75 -22.03 -16.51 7.09
CA LEU A 75 -23.13 -15.83 7.78
C LEU A 75 -24.16 -15.26 6.79
N ASN A 76 -25.09 -16.11 6.34
CA ASN A 76 -25.84 -15.86 5.09
C ASN A 76 -27.19 -15.14 5.21
N SER A 77 -27.67 -14.83 6.42
CA SER A 77 -29.05 -14.35 6.62
C SER A 77 -29.25 -13.36 7.77
N ILE A 78 -28.18 -12.95 8.45
CA ILE A 78 -28.21 -12.03 9.60
C ILE A 78 -26.98 -11.11 9.51
N VAL A 79 -27.08 -9.89 10.05
CA VAL A 79 -25.97 -8.92 10.16
C VAL A 79 -25.83 -8.44 11.61
N TYR A 80 -24.62 -8.08 12.05
CA TYR A 80 -24.32 -7.69 13.43
C TYR A 80 -23.61 -6.33 13.55
N PRO A 81 -24.25 -5.21 13.16
CA PRO A 81 -23.65 -3.87 13.29
C PRO A 81 -23.29 -3.51 14.74
N ASP A 82 -24.04 -4.05 15.73
CA ASP A 82 -23.77 -3.84 17.15
C ASP A 82 -22.39 -4.36 17.58
N GLN A 83 -21.84 -5.36 16.88
CA GLN A 83 -20.52 -5.90 17.19
C GLN A 83 -19.41 -4.96 16.70
N ILE A 84 -19.65 -4.23 15.59
CA ILE A 84 -18.76 -3.14 15.16
C ILE A 84 -18.82 -2.01 16.21
N LEU A 85 -20.03 -1.64 16.67
CA LEU A 85 -20.22 -0.62 17.71
C LEU A 85 -19.51 -0.98 19.03
N ASN A 86 -19.54 -2.25 19.43
CA ASN A 86 -18.81 -2.71 20.62
C ASN A 86 -17.30 -2.47 20.48
N THR A 87 -16.75 -2.75 19.30
CA THR A 87 -15.31 -2.55 19.02
C THR A 87 -14.96 -1.06 18.97
N THR A 88 -15.79 -0.20 18.37
CA THR A 88 -15.55 1.25 18.35
C THR A 88 -15.63 1.86 19.76
N ASN A 89 -16.56 1.40 20.59
CA ASN A 89 -16.67 1.82 21.99
C ASN A 89 -15.44 1.42 22.81
N ALA A 90 -14.91 0.20 22.62
CA ALA A 90 -13.68 -0.24 23.27
C ALA A 90 -12.48 0.61 22.86
N TYR A 91 -12.41 1.02 21.59
CA TYR A 91 -11.39 1.94 21.09
C TYR A 91 -11.46 3.33 21.75
N GLY A 92 -12.67 3.83 22.03
CA GLY A 92 -12.86 5.09 22.76
C GLY A 92 -12.15 5.12 24.13
N LEU A 93 -11.93 3.97 24.76
CA LEU A 93 -11.22 3.86 26.05
C LEU A 93 -9.72 4.16 25.95
N VAL A 94 -9.13 4.09 24.76
CA VAL A 94 -7.68 4.22 24.54
C VAL A 94 -7.30 5.40 23.64
N LEU A 95 -8.28 6.17 23.15
CA LEU A 95 -8.08 7.25 22.18
C LEU A 95 -7.09 8.33 22.66
N ASP A 96 -7.15 8.72 23.94
CA ASP A 96 -6.24 9.74 24.51
C ASP A 96 -4.77 9.28 24.49
N ASN A 97 -4.54 8.00 24.78
CA ASN A 97 -3.19 7.43 24.70
C ASN A 97 -2.71 7.38 23.25
N LEU A 98 -3.55 6.93 22.30
CA LEU A 98 -3.21 6.91 20.88
C LEU A 98 -2.85 8.31 20.34
N ASN A 99 -3.63 9.33 20.71
CA ASN A 99 -3.37 10.73 20.34
C ASN A 99 -2.06 11.28 20.94
N THR A 100 -1.52 10.65 21.98
CA THR A 100 -0.21 11.04 22.54
C THR A 100 0.95 10.60 21.64
N HIS A 101 0.75 9.61 20.78
CA HIS A 101 1.82 8.96 19.99
C HIS A 101 1.83 9.30 18.50
N SER A 102 0.82 10.01 18.00
CA SER A 102 0.75 10.37 16.58
C SER A 102 0.37 11.83 16.39
N GLU A 103 1.06 12.50 15.47
CA GLU A 103 0.65 13.79 14.91
C GLU A 103 -0.50 13.61 13.88
N GLY A 104 -0.83 12.37 13.51
CA GLY A 104 -1.96 12.04 12.67
C GLY A 104 -3.29 12.13 13.43
N HIS A 105 -4.36 12.47 12.72
CA HIS A 105 -5.68 12.55 13.33
C HIS A 105 -6.34 11.17 13.48
N PHE A 106 -6.47 10.69 14.72
CA PHE A 106 -7.33 9.57 15.08
C PHE A 106 -8.80 10.02 15.17
N PRO A 107 -9.75 9.31 14.53
CA PRO A 107 -11.17 9.64 14.61
C PRO A 107 -11.75 9.41 16.01
N THR A 108 -12.79 10.17 16.39
CA THR A 108 -13.45 9.94 17.69
C THR A 108 -14.34 8.70 17.66
N SER A 109 -14.60 8.11 18.82
CA SER A 109 -15.53 6.97 18.95
C SER A 109 -16.95 7.33 18.48
N GLU A 110 -17.39 8.56 18.71
CA GLU A 110 -18.70 9.05 18.26
C GLU A 110 -18.77 9.12 16.73
N TYR A 111 -17.71 9.63 16.08
CA TYR A 111 -17.63 9.64 14.62
C TYR A 111 -17.67 8.21 14.07
N LEU A 112 -16.81 7.33 14.59
CA LEU A 112 -16.74 5.93 14.16
C LEU A 112 -18.10 5.22 14.32
N SER A 113 -18.79 5.47 15.43
CA SER A 113 -20.13 4.92 15.67
C SER A 113 -21.17 5.46 14.66
N SER A 114 -21.05 6.72 14.25
CA SER A 114 -21.98 7.35 13.28
C SER A 114 -21.86 6.77 11.87
N VAL A 115 -20.70 6.19 11.53
CA VAL A 115 -20.42 5.56 10.25
C VAL A 115 -20.55 4.03 10.28
N VAL A 116 -21.05 3.45 11.38
CA VAL A 116 -21.47 2.05 11.39
C VAL A 116 -22.79 1.92 10.63
N LYS A 117 -22.81 1.06 9.61
CA LYS A 117 -23.99 0.82 8.77
C LYS A 117 -24.31 -0.68 8.67
N SER A 118 -25.38 -0.98 7.93
CA SER A 118 -25.77 -2.36 7.63
C SER A 118 -26.01 -2.57 6.14
N GLY A 119 -25.66 -3.76 5.68
CA GLY A 119 -26.13 -4.37 4.44
C GLY A 119 -27.53 -4.96 4.59
N GLN A 120 -27.98 -5.67 3.55
CA GLN A 120 -29.20 -6.46 3.62
C GLN A 120 -28.92 -7.80 4.33
N PRO A 121 -29.82 -8.30 5.20
CA PRO A 121 -29.66 -9.58 5.87
C PRO A 121 -30.06 -10.75 4.95
N VAL A 122 -29.52 -10.77 3.74
CA VAL A 122 -29.77 -11.81 2.73
C VAL A 122 -28.50 -12.12 1.96
N TYR A 123 -28.29 -13.39 1.68
CA TYR A 123 -27.11 -13.87 0.95
C TYR A 123 -27.00 -13.30 -0.47
N GLY A 124 -25.84 -12.71 -0.75
CA GLY A 124 -25.38 -12.47 -2.12
C GLY A 124 -26.36 -11.68 -2.98
N THR A 125 -26.57 -12.14 -4.21
CA THR A 125 -27.39 -11.47 -5.23
C THR A 125 -28.85 -11.31 -4.83
N ALA A 126 -29.32 -11.99 -3.76
CA ALA A 126 -30.66 -11.76 -3.22
C ALA A 126 -30.84 -10.35 -2.64
N ALA A 127 -29.75 -9.62 -2.36
CA ALA A 127 -29.77 -8.22 -1.94
C ALA A 127 -30.08 -7.24 -3.08
N ILE A 128 -29.85 -7.65 -4.34
CA ILE A 128 -30.03 -6.80 -5.52
C ILE A 128 -31.52 -6.50 -5.73
N GLY A 129 -31.86 -5.21 -5.88
CA GLY A 129 -33.23 -4.76 -6.09
C GLY A 129 -34.11 -4.78 -4.84
N LYS A 130 -33.55 -5.04 -3.64
CA LYS A 130 -34.28 -4.92 -2.38
C LYS A 130 -34.65 -3.46 -2.10
N SER A 131 -35.88 -3.26 -1.64
CA SER A 131 -36.43 -1.97 -1.25
C SER A 131 -37.01 -2.04 0.17
N PRO A 132 -36.69 -1.10 1.08
CA PRO A 132 -35.72 -0.02 0.88
C PRO A 132 -34.28 -0.54 0.71
N MET A 133 -33.41 0.26 0.10
CA MET A 133 -31.96 -0.03 0.08
C MET A 133 -31.42 -0.03 1.52
N SER A 134 -30.34 -0.77 1.76
CA SER A 134 -29.72 -0.79 3.08
C SER A 134 -29.04 0.54 3.38
N SER A 135 -28.87 0.86 4.67
CA SER A 135 -28.22 2.11 5.09
C SER A 135 -26.80 2.25 4.56
N GLY A 136 -26.06 1.14 4.50
CA GLY A 136 -24.71 1.13 3.95
C GLY A 136 -24.67 1.32 2.43
N ALA A 137 -25.64 0.77 1.68
CA ALA A 137 -25.70 0.97 0.23
C ALA A 137 -26.06 2.42 -0.14
N LEU A 138 -26.94 3.06 0.64
CA LEU A 138 -27.27 4.48 0.47
C LEU A 138 -26.07 5.38 0.77
N HIS A 139 -25.40 5.15 1.90
CA HIS A 139 -24.25 5.99 2.28
C HIS A 139 -23.04 5.79 1.36
N LEU A 140 -22.80 4.56 0.87
CA LEU A 140 -21.78 4.31 -0.16
C LEU A 140 -22.03 5.20 -1.39
N ILE A 141 -23.28 5.30 -1.84
CA ILE A 141 -23.63 6.14 -3.00
C ILE A 141 -23.38 7.61 -2.68
N ASP A 142 -23.87 8.10 -1.54
CA ASP A 142 -23.73 9.50 -1.12
C ASP A 142 -22.25 9.92 -1.02
N VAL A 143 -21.40 9.02 -0.51
CA VAL A 143 -19.97 9.25 -0.36
C VAL A 143 -19.28 9.35 -1.71
N VAL A 144 -19.51 8.38 -2.60
CA VAL A 144 -18.87 8.35 -3.93
C VAL A 144 -19.30 9.59 -4.73
N ASP A 145 -20.57 9.99 -4.64
CA ASP A 145 -21.07 11.22 -5.28
C ASP A 145 -20.39 12.50 -4.75
N GLY A 146 -19.89 12.47 -3.51
CA GLY A 146 -19.17 13.57 -2.89
C GLY A 146 -17.66 13.59 -3.15
N LEU A 147 -17.10 12.55 -3.77
CA LEU A 147 -15.66 12.48 -4.03
C LEU A 147 -15.23 13.42 -5.16
N SER A 148 -14.00 13.94 -5.05
CA SER A 148 -13.38 14.64 -6.15
C SER A 148 -13.06 13.68 -7.31
N SER A 149 -12.96 14.18 -8.54
CA SER A 149 -12.66 13.35 -9.71
C SER A 149 -11.28 12.68 -9.67
N ASP A 150 -10.36 13.26 -8.89
CA ASP A 150 -8.99 12.76 -8.73
C ASP A 150 -8.89 11.78 -7.54
N ASP A 151 -10.00 11.52 -6.85
CA ASP A 151 -10.10 10.58 -5.74
C ASP A 151 -10.72 9.26 -6.14
N PHE A 152 -10.25 8.22 -5.46
CA PHE A 152 -10.86 6.91 -5.52
C PHE A 152 -11.18 6.38 -4.13
N PHE A 153 -12.15 5.47 -4.10
CA PHE A 153 -12.77 4.92 -2.91
C PHE A 153 -12.44 3.45 -2.75
N ASN A 154 -11.74 3.09 -1.67
CA ASN A 154 -11.33 1.71 -1.43
C ASN A 154 -12.46 0.95 -0.73
N VAL A 155 -13.19 0.15 -1.49
CA VAL A 155 -14.28 -0.70 -1.00
C VAL A 155 -13.73 -2.09 -0.69
N GLN A 156 -13.70 -2.46 0.58
CA GLN A 156 -13.08 -3.67 1.09
C GLN A 156 -14.15 -4.68 1.50
N GLY A 157 -14.19 -5.84 0.84
CA GLY A 157 -15.09 -6.94 1.14
C GLY A 157 -14.40 -7.98 2.01
N TRP A 158 -14.62 -7.92 3.32
CA TRP A 158 -14.20 -8.91 4.30
C TRP A 158 -15.18 -10.09 4.30
N GLY A 159 -16.48 -9.79 4.21
CA GLY A 159 -17.54 -10.78 3.95
C GLY A 159 -18.01 -10.82 2.49
N GLY A 160 -19.32 -10.86 2.29
CA GLY A 160 -19.93 -10.75 0.96
C GLY A 160 -19.92 -9.32 0.40
N ALA A 161 -19.99 -9.18 -0.93
CA ALA A 161 -20.06 -7.88 -1.60
C ALA A 161 -21.51 -7.49 -1.98
N ASN A 162 -22.50 -8.10 -1.33
CA ASN A 162 -23.93 -7.92 -1.63
C ASN A 162 -24.42 -6.47 -1.51
N LEU A 163 -23.89 -5.72 -0.54
CA LEU A 163 -24.16 -4.29 -0.35
C LEU A 163 -23.69 -3.49 -1.58
N LEU A 164 -22.43 -3.68 -2.00
CA LEU A 164 -21.87 -3.05 -3.19
C LEU A 164 -22.66 -3.43 -4.45
N ALA A 165 -23.00 -4.71 -4.63
CA ALA A 165 -23.79 -5.16 -5.77
C ALA A 165 -25.18 -4.50 -5.82
N GLY A 166 -25.83 -4.32 -4.67
CA GLY A 166 -27.09 -3.59 -4.56
C GLY A 166 -26.96 -2.12 -4.97
N ALA A 167 -25.90 -1.44 -4.51
CA ALA A 167 -25.61 -0.06 -4.89
C ALA A 167 -25.32 0.08 -6.39
N LEU A 168 -24.45 -0.76 -6.96
CA LEU A 168 -24.10 -0.73 -8.38
C LEU A 168 -25.31 -1.00 -9.28
N ALA A 169 -26.17 -1.96 -8.90
CA ALA A 169 -27.42 -2.23 -9.61
C ALA A 169 -28.36 -1.02 -9.59
N HIS A 170 -28.49 -0.35 -8.44
CA HIS A 170 -29.26 0.86 -8.31
C HIS A 170 -28.73 1.95 -9.25
N ILE A 171 -27.45 2.29 -9.16
CA ILE A 171 -26.77 3.30 -10.01
C ILE A 171 -27.00 3.04 -11.49
N ARG A 172 -26.81 1.78 -11.94
CA ARG A 172 -27.02 1.39 -13.34
C ARG A 172 -28.44 1.67 -13.83
N SER A 173 -29.43 1.55 -12.94
CA SER A 173 -30.85 1.71 -13.27
C SER A 173 -31.38 3.14 -13.09
N SER A 174 -30.75 3.94 -12.22
CA SER A 174 -31.25 5.25 -11.83
C SER A 174 -30.50 6.41 -12.50
N ARG A 175 -29.35 6.16 -13.12
CA ARG A 175 -28.51 7.19 -13.74
C ARG A 175 -28.33 7.02 -15.23
N THR A 176 -27.83 8.08 -15.89
CA THR A 176 -27.35 7.99 -17.27
C THR A 176 -26.10 7.11 -17.34
N GLN A 177 -25.78 6.59 -18.52
CA GLN A 177 -24.58 5.78 -18.71
C GLN A 177 -23.29 6.53 -18.33
N LEU A 178 -23.23 7.84 -18.63
CA LEU A 178 -22.06 8.67 -18.31
C LEU A 178 -21.90 8.84 -16.79
N ASP A 179 -22.97 9.23 -16.09
CA ASP A 179 -22.92 9.44 -14.63
C ASP A 179 -22.66 8.13 -13.88
N ALA A 180 -23.20 7.01 -14.38
CA ALA A 180 -22.92 5.69 -13.84
C ALA A 180 -21.45 5.30 -14.05
N GLN A 181 -20.89 5.57 -15.23
CA GLN A 181 -19.48 5.29 -15.50
C GLN A 181 -18.55 6.12 -14.60
N GLN A 182 -18.84 7.41 -14.42
CA GLN A 182 -18.08 8.27 -13.49
C GLN A 182 -18.08 7.71 -12.06
N PHE A 183 -19.23 7.21 -11.60
CA PHE A 183 -19.33 6.53 -10.31
C PHE A 183 -18.45 5.27 -10.25
N TYR A 184 -18.45 4.45 -11.30
CA TYR A 184 -17.66 3.21 -11.37
C TYR A 184 -16.15 3.49 -11.39
N ASP A 185 -15.72 4.53 -12.09
CA ASP A 185 -14.31 4.89 -12.24
C ASP A 185 -13.66 5.35 -10.93
N GLN A 186 -14.47 5.81 -9.96
CA GLN A 186 -13.99 6.18 -8.61
C GLN A 186 -13.83 4.98 -7.67
N LEU A 187 -14.32 3.79 -8.00
CA LEU A 187 -14.27 2.64 -7.10
C LEU A 187 -12.97 1.84 -7.25
N ARG A 188 -12.40 1.39 -6.13
CA ARG A 188 -11.36 0.36 -6.08
C ARG A 188 -11.83 -0.73 -5.13
N VAL A 189 -12.10 -1.93 -5.65
CA VAL A 189 -12.67 -3.02 -4.87
C VAL A 189 -11.57 -4.01 -4.51
N TYR A 190 -11.50 -4.39 -3.24
CA TYR A 190 -10.63 -5.44 -2.74
C TYR A 190 -11.45 -6.43 -1.94
N THR A 191 -11.56 -7.69 -2.38
CA THR A 191 -12.27 -8.73 -1.64
C THR A 191 -11.37 -9.83 -1.13
N ILE A 192 -11.71 -10.34 0.04
CA ILE A 192 -11.10 -11.49 0.67
C ILE A 192 -11.95 -12.71 0.30
N SER A 193 -11.38 -13.60 -0.51
CA SER A 193 -12.01 -14.87 -0.93
C SER A 193 -13.36 -14.80 -1.65
N ASP A 194 -13.86 -13.62 -2.08
CA ASP A 194 -15.18 -13.47 -2.72
C ASP A 194 -16.27 -14.30 -2.00
N GLN A 195 -16.64 -13.91 -0.77
CA GLN A 195 -17.39 -14.77 0.14
C GLN A 195 -18.89 -14.93 -0.18
N ASP A 196 -19.36 -14.46 -1.33
CA ASP A 196 -20.71 -14.72 -1.83
C ASP A 196 -20.76 -14.74 -3.37
N ASN A 197 -21.95 -14.95 -3.93
CA ASN A 197 -22.12 -14.98 -5.38
C ASN A 197 -22.14 -13.58 -6.05
N THR A 198 -21.91 -12.50 -5.30
CA THR A 198 -21.93 -11.13 -5.86
C THR A 198 -20.58 -10.71 -6.42
N GLY A 199 -19.45 -11.19 -5.90
CA GLY A 199 -18.13 -10.87 -6.45
C GLY A 199 -18.01 -11.22 -7.95
N PRO A 200 -18.30 -12.48 -8.36
CA PRO A 200 -18.38 -12.85 -9.77
C PRO A 200 -19.44 -12.07 -10.55
N TRP A 201 -20.60 -11.77 -9.93
CA TRP A 201 -21.65 -10.98 -10.57
C TRP A 201 -21.20 -9.55 -10.87
N ILE A 202 -20.50 -8.88 -9.94
CA ILE A 202 -19.96 -7.53 -10.11
C ILE A 202 -18.97 -7.53 -11.27
N ARG A 203 -17.97 -8.43 -11.25
CA ARG A 203 -16.95 -8.51 -12.30
C ARG A 203 -17.54 -8.79 -13.70
N ALA A 204 -18.64 -9.53 -13.78
CA ALA A 204 -19.34 -9.78 -15.04
C ALA A 204 -20.20 -8.60 -15.53
N ASN A 205 -20.74 -7.78 -14.62
CA ASN A 205 -21.68 -6.70 -14.95
C ASN A 205 -21.04 -5.31 -15.03
N PHE A 206 -19.91 -5.12 -14.35
CA PHE A 206 -19.18 -3.86 -14.24
C PHE A 206 -17.68 -4.09 -14.47
N PRO A 207 -17.31 -4.60 -15.66
CA PRO A 207 -15.95 -5.09 -15.90
C PRO A 207 -14.89 -3.99 -15.87
N THR A 208 -15.27 -2.72 -15.94
CA THR A 208 -14.34 -1.58 -15.87
C THR A 208 -13.94 -1.21 -14.45
N ILE A 209 -14.66 -1.67 -13.41
CA ILE A 209 -14.29 -1.41 -12.01
C ILE A 209 -13.01 -2.18 -11.69
N PRO A 210 -11.93 -1.51 -11.25
CA PRO A 210 -10.75 -2.20 -10.74
C PRO A 210 -11.12 -3.05 -9.51
N TYR A 211 -10.92 -4.36 -9.63
CA TYR A 211 -11.38 -5.34 -8.66
C TYR A 211 -10.27 -6.34 -8.35
N ILE A 212 -9.74 -6.31 -7.14
CA ILE A 212 -8.83 -7.32 -6.60
C ILE A 212 -9.66 -8.44 -5.97
N ALA A 213 -9.55 -9.64 -6.55
CA ALA A 213 -10.03 -10.87 -5.94
C ALA A 213 -8.83 -11.56 -5.26
N SER A 214 -8.64 -11.32 -3.96
CA SER A 214 -7.56 -11.93 -3.17
C SER A 214 -8.00 -13.32 -2.71
N ILE A 215 -7.56 -14.37 -3.40
CA ILE A 215 -7.97 -15.75 -3.17
C ILE A 215 -6.82 -16.51 -2.50
N HIS A 216 -6.91 -16.63 -1.17
CA HIS A 216 -6.00 -17.43 -0.34
C HIS A 216 -4.53 -16.99 -0.30
N GLY A 217 -4.11 -15.89 -0.93
CA GLY A 217 -2.76 -15.33 -0.72
C GLY A 217 -2.49 -14.94 0.74
N PHE A 218 -3.52 -14.60 1.48
CA PHE A 218 -3.42 -14.17 2.87
C PHE A 218 -3.23 -15.32 3.88
N ASN A 219 -3.47 -16.57 3.48
CA ASN A 219 -3.77 -17.65 4.41
C ASN A 219 -2.58 -18.45 4.99
N GLN A 220 -1.40 -17.83 5.12
CA GLN A 220 -0.22 -18.53 5.64
C GLN A 220 -0.02 -18.32 7.15
N TYR A 221 -0.61 -19.17 7.99
CA TYR A 221 -0.63 -18.97 9.45
C TYR A 221 0.34 -19.84 10.26
N HIS A 222 1.23 -20.61 9.61
CA HIS A 222 2.25 -21.40 10.31
C HIS A 222 3.49 -20.56 10.61
N SER A 223 3.40 -19.69 11.62
CA SER A 223 4.51 -18.82 12.06
C SER A 223 4.44 -18.53 13.56
N SER A 224 5.59 -18.37 14.21
CA SER A 224 5.65 -17.91 15.61
C SER A 224 5.09 -16.50 15.80
N LEU A 225 4.95 -15.72 14.73
CA LEU A 225 4.40 -14.36 14.76
C LEU A 225 2.87 -14.31 14.78
N VAL A 226 2.21 -15.46 14.72
CA VAL A 226 0.74 -15.59 14.79
C VAL A 226 0.32 -16.68 15.79
N SER A 227 1.25 -17.13 16.65
CA SER A 227 0.93 -18.09 17.70
C SER A 227 0.08 -17.43 18.78
N GLU A 228 -0.69 -18.23 19.52
CA GLU A 228 -1.45 -17.77 20.69
C GLU A 228 -0.57 -17.02 21.70
N GLU A 229 0.65 -17.52 21.95
CA GLU A 229 1.61 -16.86 22.85
C GLU A 229 2.00 -15.47 22.33
N TYR A 230 2.24 -15.34 21.02
CA TYR A 230 2.58 -14.06 20.41
C TYR A 230 1.41 -13.09 20.46
N VAL A 231 0.21 -13.53 20.08
CA VAL A 231 -1.02 -12.72 20.10
C VAL A 231 -1.32 -12.25 21.53
N LYS A 232 -1.25 -13.16 22.51
CA LYS A 232 -1.49 -12.82 23.92
C LYS A 232 -0.50 -11.78 24.45
N LYS A 233 0.77 -11.93 24.10
CA LYS A 233 1.83 -11.03 24.56
C LYS A 233 1.76 -9.65 23.92
N ASN A 234 1.41 -9.57 22.63
CA ASN A 234 1.60 -8.36 21.85
C ASN A 234 0.31 -7.63 21.48
N PHE A 235 -0.83 -8.33 21.36
CA PHE A 235 -2.10 -7.74 20.87
C PHE A 235 -3.20 -7.77 21.94
N GLN A 236 -3.27 -8.80 22.77
CA GLN A 236 -4.26 -8.90 23.86
C GLN A 236 -3.82 -8.14 25.12
N VAL A 237 -3.42 -6.87 24.95
CA VAL A 237 -2.88 -6.01 26.01
C VAL A 237 -3.73 -4.75 26.17
N GLY A 238 -4.05 -4.40 27.42
CA GLY A 238 -4.79 -3.18 27.74
C GLY A 238 -6.29 -3.26 27.46
N PRO A 239 -7.02 -2.12 27.61
CA PRO A 239 -8.47 -2.09 27.47
C PRO A 239 -8.95 -2.49 26.07
N LEU A 240 -8.32 -2.00 25.01
CA LEU A 240 -8.68 -2.39 23.65
C LEU A 240 -8.23 -3.84 23.35
N GLY A 241 -7.02 -4.21 23.77
CA GLY A 241 -6.51 -5.57 23.55
C GLY A 241 -7.31 -6.66 24.25
N SER A 242 -8.00 -6.38 25.37
CA SER A 242 -8.92 -7.37 25.98
C SER A 242 -10.14 -7.70 25.12
N HIS A 243 -10.42 -6.90 24.09
CA HIS A 243 -11.44 -7.18 23.07
C HIS A 243 -10.87 -7.88 21.84
N TYR A 244 -9.55 -8.08 21.75
CA TYR A 244 -8.92 -8.86 20.69
C TYR A 244 -9.15 -10.35 21.00
N PRO A 245 -10.01 -11.07 20.24
CA PRO A 245 -10.40 -12.42 20.60
C PRO A 245 -9.26 -13.43 20.39
N ASP A 246 -9.43 -14.64 20.92
CA ASP A 246 -8.52 -15.74 20.63
C ASP A 246 -8.66 -16.16 19.16
N VAL A 247 -7.55 -16.60 18.57
CA VAL A 247 -7.52 -17.06 17.17
C VAL A 247 -8.35 -18.33 17.04
N ALA A 248 -9.37 -18.30 16.18
CA ALA A 248 -10.06 -19.49 15.71
C ALA A 248 -9.88 -19.59 14.19
N TYR A 249 -9.42 -20.76 13.72
CA TYR A 249 -9.09 -21.03 12.32
C TYR A 249 -7.92 -20.19 11.77
N ILE A 250 -8.14 -18.90 11.54
CA ILE A 250 -7.17 -17.97 10.95
C ILE A 250 -7.07 -16.67 11.77
N MET A 251 -5.91 -16.02 11.71
CA MET A 251 -5.70 -14.73 12.39
C MET A 251 -5.82 -13.60 11.36
N GLU A 252 -6.75 -12.67 11.61
CA GLU A 252 -6.91 -11.44 10.81
C GLU A 252 -6.94 -11.72 9.29
N GLY A 253 -7.85 -12.59 8.84
CA GLY A 253 -7.98 -12.96 7.42
C GLY A 253 -8.14 -11.75 6.51
N ASP A 254 -8.76 -10.69 7.02
CA ASP A 254 -9.19 -9.54 6.22
C ASP A 254 -8.22 -8.36 6.19
N SER A 255 -7.35 -8.27 7.21
CA SER A 255 -6.35 -7.20 7.35
C SER A 255 -5.47 -6.94 6.11
N PRO A 256 -5.19 -7.89 5.19
CA PRO A 256 -4.51 -7.58 3.94
C PRO A 256 -5.18 -6.49 3.10
N SER A 257 -6.51 -6.41 3.09
CA SER A 257 -7.24 -5.36 2.37
C SER A 257 -6.96 -3.96 2.94
N LEU A 258 -6.87 -3.82 4.27
CA LEU A 258 -6.42 -2.60 4.94
C LEU A 258 -4.98 -2.29 4.56
N MET A 259 -4.10 -3.26 4.80
CA MET A 259 -2.66 -3.15 4.58
C MET A 259 -2.29 -2.86 3.13
N HIS A 260 -3.15 -3.20 2.16
CA HIS A 260 -2.96 -2.88 0.75
C HIS A 260 -2.93 -1.37 0.50
N SER A 261 -3.82 -0.64 1.18
CA SER A 261 -4.00 0.81 1.01
C SER A 261 -3.16 1.65 1.98
N MET A 262 -2.42 1.04 2.91
CA MET A 262 -1.62 1.78 3.90
C MET A 262 -0.48 2.58 3.26
N GLN A 263 -0.22 3.79 3.77
CA GLN A 263 0.86 4.67 3.31
C GLN A 263 2.20 4.42 4.05
N ASN A 264 2.75 3.22 3.91
CA ASN A 264 4.02 2.83 4.53
C ASN A 264 5.27 3.11 3.65
N GLY A 265 5.06 3.67 2.45
CA GLY A 265 6.11 3.95 1.45
C GLY A 265 6.55 2.75 0.59
N LEU A 266 5.94 1.58 0.81
CA LEU A 266 6.13 0.37 0.01
C LEU A 266 4.95 0.09 -0.91
N ASN A 267 3.73 0.22 -0.37
CA ASN A 267 2.52 -0.29 -0.99
C ASN A 267 2.18 0.40 -2.32
N GLY A 268 1.65 -0.39 -3.26
CA GLY A 268 1.06 0.13 -4.51
C GLY A 268 -0.37 0.62 -4.39
N GLY A 269 -1.15 0.08 -3.44
CA GLY A 269 -2.59 0.39 -3.29
C GLY A 269 -2.93 1.88 -3.13
N PRO A 270 -2.20 2.68 -2.31
CA PRO A 270 -2.45 4.13 -2.23
C PRO A 270 -2.32 4.89 -3.55
N PHE A 271 -1.70 4.27 -4.56
CA PHE A 271 -1.42 4.86 -5.86
C PHE A 271 -2.11 4.12 -7.02
N ASP A 272 -3.03 3.21 -6.72
CA ASP A 272 -3.76 2.41 -7.72
C ASP A 272 -2.84 1.52 -8.59
N PHE A 273 -1.82 0.93 -7.97
CA PHE A 273 -0.93 -0.06 -8.63
C PHE A 273 -0.89 -1.38 -7.86
N PRO A 274 -1.94 -2.24 -7.96
CA PRO A 274 -1.95 -3.53 -7.27
C PRO A 274 -0.76 -4.44 -7.59
N GLU A 275 -0.18 -4.28 -8.78
CA GLU A 275 0.98 -5.02 -9.26
C GLU A 275 2.30 -4.61 -8.62
N TRP A 276 2.36 -3.49 -7.91
CA TRP A 276 3.59 -3.09 -7.20
C TRP A 276 3.79 -3.88 -5.90
N GLY A 277 2.74 -4.51 -5.38
CA GLY A 277 2.80 -5.26 -4.15
C GLY A 277 2.97 -4.40 -2.90
N GLY A 278 2.96 -5.07 -1.74
CA GLY A 278 3.07 -4.42 -0.45
C GLY A 278 2.58 -5.33 0.67
N TRP A 279 2.31 -4.75 1.84
CA TRP A 279 1.83 -5.50 3.01
C TRP A 279 0.50 -6.20 2.77
N GLY A 280 -0.35 -5.64 1.91
CA GLY A 280 -1.60 -6.27 1.47
C GLY A 280 -1.47 -7.25 0.31
N GLY A 281 -0.26 -7.60 -0.13
CA GLY A 281 -0.04 -8.51 -1.25
C GLY A 281 0.17 -7.82 -2.59
N ARG A 282 0.42 -8.63 -3.62
CA ARG A 282 0.64 -8.20 -5.00
C ARG A 282 -0.37 -8.91 -5.89
N TYR A 283 -0.93 -8.17 -6.85
CA TYR A 283 -1.98 -8.67 -7.73
C TYR A 283 -1.73 -8.24 -9.17
N ILE A 284 -2.01 -9.12 -10.11
CA ILE A 284 -1.81 -8.90 -11.54
C ILE A 284 -3.15 -8.96 -12.25
N LEU A 285 -3.24 -8.23 -13.36
CA LEU A 285 -4.43 -8.25 -14.18
C LEU A 285 -4.66 -9.65 -14.78
N LEU A 286 -5.87 -10.16 -14.61
CA LEU A 286 -6.33 -11.43 -15.19
C LEU A 286 -6.35 -11.37 -16.72
N ASP A 287 -6.86 -10.27 -17.24
CA ASP A 287 -7.06 -10.02 -18.66
C ASP A 287 -6.16 -8.88 -19.14
N ARG A 288 -5.05 -9.22 -19.80
CA ARG A 288 -4.09 -8.22 -20.32
C ARG A 288 -4.68 -7.29 -21.38
N THR A 289 -5.84 -7.61 -21.98
CA THR A 289 -6.52 -6.71 -22.91
C THR A 289 -7.23 -5.56 -22.21
N ARG A 290 -7.35 -5.61 -20.87
CA ARG A 290 -8.04 -4.62 -20.03
C ARG A 290 -9.53 -4.47 -20.37
N GLN A 291 -10.14 -5.47 -21.01
CA GLN A 291 -11.60 -5.50 -21.16
C GLN A 291 -12.27 -5.77 -19.82
N THR A 292 -11.59 -6.51 -18.94
CA THR A 292 -11.93 -6.63 -17.52
C THR A 292 -10.78 -6.13 -16.65
N MET A 293 -11.10 -5.26 -15.68
CA MET A 293 -10.17 -4.70 -14.71
C MET A 293 -10.07 -5.58 -13.44
N THR A 294 -10.08 -6.90 -13.63
CA THR A 294 -9.97 -7.87 -12.53
C THR A 294 -8.52 -8.24 -12.27
N TYR A 295 -8.09 -8.10 -11.02
CA TYR A 295 -6.77 -8.48 -10.53
C TYR A 295 -6.87 -9.75 -9.68
N THR A 296 -5.93 -10.67 -9.85
CA THR A 296 -5.87 -11.95 -9.10
C THR A 296 -4.53 -12.10 -8.42
N ASP A 297 -4.45 -13.08 -7.53
CA ASP A 297 -3.18 -13.47 -6.91
C ASP A 297 -2.09 -13.72 -7.96
N THR A 298 -0.88 -13.31 -7.61
CA THR A 298 0.36 -13.64 -8.31
C THR A 298 1.36 -14.18 -7.30
N THR A 299 2.55 -14.57 -7.74
CA THR A 299 3.55 -15.18 -6.87
C THR A 299 4.80 -14.33 -6.76
N ASP A 300 5.32 -14.19 -5.55
CA ASP A 300 6.66 -13.63 -5.31
C ASP A 300 7.67 -14.74 -5.05
N GLU A 301 8.92 -14.51 -5.47
CA GLU A 301 10.09 -15.30 -5.09
C GLU A 301 10.79 -14.64 -3.88
N VAL A 302 10.90 -15.39 -2.78
CA VAL A 302 11.48 -14.92 -1.52
C VAL A 302 12.46 -15.95 -0.99
N ILE A 303 13.66 -15.51 -0.62
CA ILE A 303 14.64 -16.36 0.05
C ILE A 303 14.22 -16.50 1.53
N GLY A 304 13.83 -17.72 1.91
CA GLY A 304 13.45 -18.07 3.27
C GLY A 304 14.65 -18.11 4.23
N LYS A 305 14.37 -18.18 5.54
CA LYS A 305 15.41 -18.23 6.61
C LYS A 305 16.34 -19.44 6.50
N ASN A 306 15.90 -20.51 5.83
CA ASN A 306 16.69 -21.71 5.54
C ASN A 306 17.50 -21.60 4.22
N ASN A 307 17.60 -20.39 3.66
CA ASN A 307 18.28 -20.10 2.40
C ASN A 307 17.67 -20.81 1.17
N GLN A 308 16.42 -21.25 1.26
CA GLN A 308 15.67 -21.80 0.13
C GLN A 308 14.82 -20.71 -0.50
N THR A 309 14.78 -20.65 -1.83
CA THR A 309 13.83 -19.82 -2.56
C THR A 309 12.44 -20.42 -2.46
N LEU A 310 11.50 -19.64 -1.93
CA LEU A 310 10.08 -19.95 -1.88
C LEU A 310 9.36 -19.10 -2.92
N LYS A 311 8.57 -19.73 -3.78
CA LYS A 311 7.71 -19.05 -4.75
C LYS A 311 6.25 -19.41 -4.48
N SER A 312 5.46 -18.45 -4.03
CA SER A 312 4.03 -18.67 -3.80
C SER A 312 3.26 -17.37 -3.81
N ASN A 313 1.92 -17.45 -3.91
CA ASN A 313 1.08 -16.28 -3.75
C ASN A 313 1.08 -15.74 -2.33
N GLN A 314 1.22 -16.61 -1.33
CA GLN A 314 1.34 -16.13 0.05
C GLN A 314 2.62 -15.33 0.29
N ALA A 315 3.69 -15.61 -0.47
CA ALA A 315 4.95 -14.87 -0.36
C ALA A 315 4.79 -13.38 -0.65
N THR A 316 3.76 -12.99 -1.42
CA THR A 316 3.45 -11.58 -1.67
C THR A 316 3.03 -10.81 -0.41
N ILE A 317 2.57 -11.52 0.63
CA ILE A 317 2.12 -10.95 1.91
C ILE A 317 3.09 -11.32 3.04
N TRP A 318 3.34 -12.61 3.28
CA TRP A 318 4.04 -13.05 4.51
C TRP A 318 5.48 -12.56 4.59
N ARG A 319 6.11 -12.22 3.46
CA ARG A 319 7.46 -11.65 3.43
C ARG A 319 7.57 -10.35 4.24
N TRP A 320 6.45 -9.66 4.47
CA TRP A 320 6.36 -8.43 5.24
C TRP A 320 5.90 -8.64 6.69
N ARG A 321 5.65 -9.88 7.11
CA ARG A 321 4.98 -10.20 8.38
C ARG A 321 5.65 -9.65 9.62
N GLN A 322 6.97 -9.70 9.67
CA GLN A 322 7.68 -9.15 10.82
C GLN A 322 7.34 -7.66 10.98
N ALA A 323 7.43 -6.89 9.89
CA ALA A 323 7.19 -5.45 9.92
C ALA A 323 5.75 -5.08 10.32
N TYR A 324 4.73 -5.71 9.72
CA TYR A 324 3.34 -5.37 10.04
C TYR A 324 2.88 -5.91 11.41
N GLN A 325 3.52 -6.96 11.95
CA GLN A 325 3.24 -7.43 13.31
C GLN A 325 3.94 -6.57 14.36
N ASP A 326 5.17 -6.14 14.11
CA ASP A 326 5.88 -5.24 15.01
C ASP A 326 5.20 -3.87 15.08
N GLU A 327 4.69 -3.34 13.95
CA GLU A 327 3.90 -2.11 13.97
C GLU A 327 2.58 -2.27 14.74
N MET A 328 1.85 -3.38 14.55
CA MET A 328 0.65 -3.66 15.34
C MET A 328 0.95 -3.75 16.83
N ALA A 329 2.07 -4.38 17.19
CA ALA A 329 2.48 -4.51 18.59
C ALA A 329 2.85 -3.13 19.17
N ALA A 330 3.59 -2.30 18.43
CA ALA A 330 3.91 -0.92 18.82
C ALA A 330 2.65 -0.07 19.02
N ARG A 331 1.69 -0.13 18.08
CA ARG A 331 0.42 0.60 18.20
C ARG A 331 -0.49 0.05 19.31
N THR A 332 -0.43 -1.25 19.58
CA THR A 332 -1.06 -1.81 20.78
C THR A 332 -0.43 -1.22 22.05
N GLN A 333 0.89 -1.03 22.10
CA GLN A 333 1.54 -0.33 23.22
C GLN A 333 1.09 1.14 23.32
N TRP A 334 0.94 1.85 22.20
CA TRP A 334 0.39 3.21 22.21
C TRP A 334 -0.99 3.28 22.85
N SER A 335 -1.80 2.22 22.80
CA SER A 335 -3.12 2.18 23.43
C SER A 335 -3.07 2.14 24.98
N VAL A 336 -1.92 1.78 25.56
CA VAL A 336 -1.72 1.67 27.02
C VAL A 336 -0.72 2.66 27.58
N GLN A 337 0.13 3.23 26.74
CA GLN A 337 1.16 4.19 27.09
C GLN A 337 0.62 5.61 26.97
N SER A 338 0.65 6.37 28.06
CA SER A 338 0.19 7.76 28.09
C SER A 338 1.31 8.79 27.88
N ASN A 339 2.48 8.33 27.42
CA ASN A 339 3.65 9.18 27.22
C ASN A 339 4.42 8.75 25.97
N TYR A 340 4.57 9.70 25.06
CA TYR A 340 5.34 9.58 23.82
C TYR A 340 6.67 8.86 24.05
N SER A 341 7.44 9.24 25.06
CA SER A 341 8.80 8.72 25.28
C SER A 341 8.87 7.21 25.58
N THR A 342 7.74 6.57 25.91
CA THR A 342 7.68 5.13 26.17
C THR A 342 7.27 4.32 24.95
N GLY A 343 6.75 4.99 23.91
CA GLY A 343 6.32 4.40 22.64
C GLY A 343 7.47 4.06 21.70
N SER A 344 7.12 3.45 20.58
CA SER A 344 7.98 3.22 19.42
C SER A 344 7.28 3.82 18.20
N HIS A 345 7.98 4.64 17.43
CA HIS A 345 7.39 5.42 16.34
C HIS A 345 8.02 5.09 14.99
N PRO A 346 7.25 5.23 13.89
CA PRO A 346 7.79 4.98 12.56
C PRO A 346 8.90 5.98 12.20
N PRO A 347 10.03 5.52 11.65
CA PRO A 347 11.06 6.42 11.15
C PRO A 347 10.55 7.24 9.95
N VAL A 348 11.11 8.43 9.75
CA VAL A 348 10.77 9.31 8.62
C VAL A 348 11.76 9.07 7.50
N VAL A 349 11.38 8.22 6.54
CA VAL A 349 12.27 7.78 5.46
C VAL A 349 12.39 8.86 4.38
N SER A 350 13.63 9.17 4.01
CA SER A 350 13.97 10.07 2.91
C SER A 350 14.93 9.36 1.97
N VAL A 351 14.79 9.57 0.66
CA VAL A 351 15.79 9.18 -0.35
C VAL A 351 15.98 10.32 -1.32
N ASN A 352 17.21 10.80 -1.49
CA ASN A 352 17.56 11.94 -2.33
C ASN A 352 16.68 13.18 -2.04
N GLY A 353 16.38 13.42 -0.75
CA GLY A 353 15.50 14.51 -0.30
C GLY A 353 14.00 14.29 -0.54
N SER A 354 13.59 13.16 -1.12
CA SER A 354 12.18 12.81 -1.31
C SER A 354 11.59 12.23 -0.03
N CYS A 355 10.76 13.02 0.66
CA CYS A 355 9.98 12.61 1.82
C CYS A 355 8.62 11.98 1.42
N GLY A 356 7.85 11.49 2.39
CA GLY A 356 6.50 10.95 2.22
C GLY A 356 6.45 9.54 1.64
N SER A 357 5.27 8.94 1.63
CA SER A 357 5.04 7.56 1.17
C SER A 357 4.97 7.43 -0.36
N ALA A 358 4.86 8.54 -1.08
CA ALA A 358 4.91 8.54 -2.54
C ALA A 358 6.22 7.95 -3.07
N PRO A 359 6.20 7.14 -4.14
CA PRO A 359 7.42 6.62 -4.73
C PRO A 359 8.29 7.75 -5.30
N LEU A 360 9.61 7.62 -5.17
CA LEU A 360 10.55 8.47 -5.90
C LEU A 360 10.72 7.93 -7.32
N ILE A 361 10.32 8.70 -8.33
CA ILE A 361 10.50 8.32 -9.74
C ILE A 361 11.76 8.99 -10.28
N LEU A 362 12.71 8.20 -10.76
CA LEU A 362 13.94 8.68 -11.41
C LEU A 362 13.96 8.19 -12.86
N HIS A 363 14.21 9.12 -13.79
CA HIS A 363 14.49 8.77 -15.16
C HIS A 363 16.00 8.64 -15.35
N VAL A 364 16.45 7.46 -15.77
CA VAL A 364 17.86 7.06 -15.81
C VAL A 364 18.24 6.57 -17.21
N ASP A 365 19.51 6.70 -17.56
CA ASP A 365 20.03 6.20 -18.82
C ASP A 365 20.58 4.77 -18.67
N PRO A 366 20.53 3.95 -19.73
CA PRO A 366 21.16 2.64 -19.73
C PRO A 366 22.66 2.73 -19.38
N ALA A 367 23.16 1.75 -18.61
CA ALA A 367 24.55 1.68 -18.14
C ALA A 367 25.04 2.84 -17.23
N GLU A 368 24.15 3.77 -16.85
CA GLU A 368 24.42 4.86 -15.90
C GLU A 368 24.77 4.31 -14.50
N ASN A 369 25.67 4.98 -13.78
CA ASN A 369 25.86 4.74 -12.34
C ASN A 369 24.98 5.73 -11.57
N ILE A 370 24.11 5.20 -10.72
CA ILE A 370 23.24 6.02 -9.87
C ILE A 370 23.62 5.89 -8.40
N THR A 371 23.33 6.94 -7.65
CA THR A 371 23.43 6.98 -6.18
C THR A 371 22.06 7.26 -5.59
N LEU A 372 21.66 6.44 -4.63
CA LEU A 372 20.48 6.60 -3.80
C LEU A 372 20.96 6.87 -2.37
N ASP A 373 20.62 8.04 -1.84
CA ASP A 373 21.08 8.53 -0.56
C ASP A 373 19.93 8.65 0.43
N GLY A 374 19.92 7.76 1.42
CA GLY A 374 18.95 7.73 2.51
C GLY A 374 19.39 8.47 3.78
N SER A 375 20.46 9.26 3.72
CA SER A 375 21.10 9.84 4.92
C SER A 375 20.24 10.83 5.69
N ASP A 376 19.28 11.46 5.02
CA ASP A 376 18.30 12.39 5.60
C ASP A 376 17.12 11.69 6.31
N THR A 377 17.18 10.36 6.45
CA THR A 377 16.20 9.60 7.22
C THR A 377 16.30 9.93 8.71
N ASP A 378 15.15 10.29 9.29
CA ASP A 378 15.04 10.71 10.69
C ASP A 378 14.45 9.60 11.57
N ASP A 379 14.91 9.55 12.81
CA ASP A 379 14.46 8.61 13.82
C ASP A 379 13.78 9.39 14.95
N LEU A 380 12.46 9.31 14.99
CA LEU A 380 11.65 10.01 15.99
C LEU A 380 11.93 9.52 17.43
N ASP A 381 12.53 8.34 17.57
CA ASP A 381 12.89 7.75 18.85
C ASP A 381 14.35 7.98 19.24
N ALA A 382 15.19 8.59 18.40
CA ALA A 382 16.65 8.65 18.61
C ALA A 382 17.09 9.31 19.93
N ASN A 383 16.31 10.26 20.44
CA ASN A 383 16.61 10.96 21.69
C ASN A 383 16.08 10.23 22.94
N LEU A 384 15.40 9.11 22.78
CA LEU A 384 14.86 8.32 23.88
C LEU A 384 15.94 7.36 24.41
N THR A 385 15.93 7.08 25.71
CA THR A 385 16.92 6.20 26.36
C THR A 385 16.75 4.75 25.91
N ASP A 386 17.86 3.99 25.86
CA ASP A 386 17.90 2.55 25.57
C ASP A 386 17.34 2.15 24.18
N ARG A 387 17.38 3.06 23.21
CA ARG A 387 16.99 2.79 21.82
C ARG A 387 18.15 2.23 21.00
N ASN A 388 17.82 1.39 20.03
CA ASN A 388 18.80 0.86 19.08
C ASN A 388 19.20 1.95 18.05
N ALA A 389 20.09 1.63 17.11
CA ALA A 389 20.25 2.48 15.93
C ALA A 389 19.25 2.06 14.84
N LEU A 390 18.86 3.01 13.98
CA LEU A 390 18.16 2.69 12.73
C LEU A 390 18.92 1.60 11.95
N GLN A 391 18.17 0.69 11.36
CA GLN A 391 18.70 -0.33 10.46
C GLN A 391 18.24 -0.07 9.04
N TYR A 392 19.15 -0.24 8.08
CA TYR A 392 18.94 0.12 6.68
C TYR A 392 19.13 -1.08 5.78
N LYS A 393 18.26 -1.22 4.78
CA LYS A 393 18.36 -2.27 3.78
C LYS A 393 17.93 -1.75 2.41
N TRP A 394 18.78 -1.96 1.42
CA TRP A 394 18.48 -1.72 0.01
C TRP A 394 18.28 -3.04 -0.71
N PHE A 395 17.19 -3.17 -1.45
CA PHE A 395 16.99 -4.34 -2.31
C PHE A 395 16.17 -3.99 -3.56
N GLN A 396 16.36 -4.77 -4.61
CA GLN A 396 15.53 -4.71 -5.81
C GLN A 396 14.31 -5.62 -5.61
N TYR A 397 13.11 -5.07 -5.77
CA TYR A 397 11.87 -5.84 -5.74
C TYR A 397 11.57 -6.34 -7.16
N ARG A 398 12.24 -7.43 -7.57
CA ARG A 398 12.26 -7.89 -8.97
C ARG A 398 10.90 -8.38 -9.49
N ASP A 399 10.11 -9.03 -8.66
CA ASP A 399 8.84 -9.64 -9.07
C ASP A 399 7.83 -8.64 -9.64
N VAL A 400 7.90 -7.37 -9.24
CA VAL A 400 7.01 -6.30 -9.70
C VAL A 400 7.36 -5.82 -11.11
N SER A 401 8.55 -6.17 -11.59
CA SER A 401 9.11 -5.80 -12.89
C SER A 401 9.11 -6.97 -13.87
N ALA A 402 8.79 -8.19 -13.41
CA ALA A 402 8.88 -9.42 -14.20
C ALA A 402 7.63 -9.70 -15.03
N SER A 403 7.81 -10.43 -16.14
CA SER A 403 6.69 -11.16 -16.72
C SER A 403 6.43 -12.40 -15.85
N GLN A 404 5.15 -12.77 -15.68
CA GLN A 404 4.71 -13.80 -14.72
C GLN A 404 5.41 -15.17 -14.85
N SER A 405 6.15 -15.41 -15.93
CA SER A 405 6.82 -16.65 -16.28
C SER A 405 8.20 -16.85 -15.66
N ASN A 406 9.08 -15.82 -15.60
CA ASN A 406 10.46 -16.02 -15.13
C ASN A 406 11.15 -14.72 -14.68
N THR A 407 11.03 -14.37 -13.39
CA THR A 407 11.66 -13.18 -12.79
C THR A 407 13.17 -13.10 -13.05
N GLU A 408 13.86 -14.25 -13.02
CA GLU A 408 15.31 -14.28 -13.22
C GLU A 408 15.74 -13.93 -14.64
N ALA A 409 15.03 -14.46 -15.63
CA ALA A 409 15.30 -14.20 -17.04
C ALA A 409 14.83 -12.82 -17.49
N ASP A 410 13.71 -12.35 -16.93
CA ASP A 410 13.04 -11.14 -17.42
C ASP A 410 13.64 -9.85 -16.84
N VAL A 411 14.17 -9.91 -15.62
CA VAL A 411 14.59 -8.71 -14.88
C VAL A 411 16.05 -8.84 -14.45
N PRO A 412 16.99 -8.13 -15.09
CA PRO A 412 18.38 -8.09 -14.64
C PRO A 412 18.51 -7.71 -13.16
N GLN A 413 19.39 -8.43 -12.45
CA GLN A 413 19.72 -8.13 -11.05
C GLN A 413 20.56 -6.86 -10.97
N LEU A 414 20.09 -5.90 -10.19
CA LEU A 414 20.90 -4.74 -9.80
C LEU A 414 21.85 -5.14 -8.67
N ASN A 415 23.13 -4.86 -8.87
CA ASN A 415 24.17 -5.09 -7.87
C ASN A 415 24.42 -3.78 -7.13
N PHE A 416 24.11 -3.75 -5.83
CA PHE A 416 24.28 -2.57 -4.99
C PHE A 416 25.62 -2.61 -4.26
N THR A 417 26.35 -1.50 -4.30
CA THR A 417 27.43 -1.22 -3.35
C THR A 417 26.88 -0.27 -2.29
N VAL A 418 26.86 -0.73 -1.04
CA VAL A 418 26.28 0.00 0.08
C VAL A 418 27.40 0.61 0.95
N SER A 419 27.25 1.88 1.33
CA SER A 419 28.20 2.63 2.14
C SER A 419 27.50 3.42 3.25
N GLU A 420 28.24 4.21 4.03
CA GLU A 420 27.70 5.08 5.09
C GLU A 420 26.79 4.31 6.08
N ASN A 421 27.28 3.15 6.56
CA ASN A 421 26.55 2.25 7.46
C ASN A 421 25.16 1.82 6.95
N GLY A 422 25.00 1.70 5.63
CA GLY A 422 23.72 1.27 5.02
C GLY A 422 22.90 2.40 4.41
N ARG A 423 23.25 3.66 4.69
CA ARG A 423 22.45 4.84 4.27
C ARG A 423 22.52 5.12 2.78
N VAL A 424 23.66 4.82 2.14
CA VAL A 424 23.88 5.13 0.73
C VAL A 424 24.04 3.85 -0.08
N ALA A 425 23.33 3.75 -1.20
CA ALA A 425 23.49 2.65 -2.16
C ALA A 425 23.83 3.20 -3.55
N THR A 426 24.80 2.59 -4.19
CA THR A 426 25.17 2.85 -5.59
C THR A 426 24.97 1.61 -6.43
N THR A 427 24.49 1.78 -7.66
CA THR A 427 24.37 0.67 -8.60
C THR A 427 24.54 1.16 -10.03
N ARG A 428 24.93 0.24 -10.91
CA ARG A 428 25.01 0.49 -12.34
C ARG A 428 23.78 -0.10 -13.02
N LEU A 429 23.09 0.71 -13.82
CA LEU A 429 21.93 0.26 -14.58
C LEU A 429 22.35 -0.76 -15.64
N PRO A 430 21.46 -1.68 -16.04
CA PRO A 430 21.74 -2.61 -17.12
C PRO A 430 22.01 -1.89 -18.45
N SER A 431 22.71 -2.56 -19.36
CA SER A 431 22.95 -2.05 -20.70
C SER A 431 21.63 -1.87 -21.48
N VAL A 432 21.67 -1.14 -22.60
CA VAL A 432 20.50 -0.97 -23.48
C VAL A 432 19.89 -2.32 -23.87
N ALA A 433 20.74 -3.29 -24.24
CA ALA A 433 20.30 -4.61 -24.67
C ALA A 433 19.57 -5.38 -23.54
N GLU A 434 20.06 -5.26 -22.31
CA GLU A 434 19.45 -5.93 -21.15
C GLU A 434 18.20 -5.19 -20.65
N ALA A 435 18.23 -3.86 -20.60
CA ALA A 435 17.13 -3.05 -20.11
C ALA A 435 15.96 -2.97 -21.09
N CYS A 436 16.22 -3.02 -22.39
CA CYS A 436 15.17 -2.88 -23.41
C CYS A 436 14.78 -4.24 -24.03
N GLY A 437 15.61 -5.28 -23.92
CA GLY A 437 15.36 -6.60 -24.52
C GLY A 437 14.19 -7.38 -23.91
N ALA A 438 13.92 -7.23 -22.60
CA ALA A 438 12.78 -7.88 -21.94
C ALA A 438 11.42 -7.34 -22.43
N VAL A 439 11.36 -6.05 -22.80
CA VAL A 439 10.17 -5.42 -23.36
C VAL A 439 9.87 -5.98 -24.76
N GLU A 440 10.89 -6.29 -25.55
CA GLU A 440 10.74 -6.93 -26.86
C GLU A 440 10.12 -8.34 -26.78
N ALA A 441 10.43 -9.13 -25.73
CA ALA A 441 9.80 -10.44 -25.52
C ALA A 441 8.31 -10.36 -25.14
N LEU A 442 7.86 -9.22 -24.61
CA LEU A 442 6.44 -8.93 -24.30
C LEU A 442 5.67 -8.33 -25.49
N GLN A 443 6.35 -8.01 -26.60
CA GLN A 443 5.76 -7.42 -27.80
C GLN A 443 5.11 -8.48 -28.69
N ASN A 444 3.79 -8.67 -28.54
CA ASN A 444 2.98 -9.00 -29.70
C ASN A 444 2.88 -7.74 -30.57
N ALA A 445 3.47 -7.79 -31.76
CA ALA A 445 3.85 -6.66 -32.62
C ALA A 445 2.73 -5.73 -33.15
N ASN A 446 1.51 -5.73 -32.58
CA ASN A 446 0.39 -4.88 -33.02
C ASN A 446 -0.35 -4.13 -31.88
N ALA A 447 0.22 -4.06 -30.67
CA ALA A 447 -0.47 -3.51 -29.50
C ALA A 447 -0.22 -2.00 -29.21
N GLY A 448 0.50 -1.28 -30.07
CA GLY A 448 0.65 0.19 -29.94
C GLY A 448 1.34 0.68 -28.66
N VAL A 449 2.24 -0.12 -28.06
CA VAL A 449 2.98 0.25 -26.85
C VAL A 449 4.22 1.08 -27.22
N GLN A 450 4.34 2.28 -26.64
CA GLN A 450 5.47 3.19 -26.80
C GLN A 450 6.80 2.54 -26.38
N GLY A 451 7.89 2.93 -27.05
CA GLY A 451 9.23 2.41 -26.83
C GLY A 451 9.85 2.85 -25.50
N GLU A 452 9.36 2.34 -24.38
CA GLU A 452 9.99 2.49 -23.07
C GLU A 452 10.70 1.20 -22.68
N CYS A 453 11.92 1.33 -22.16
CA CYS A 453 12.68 0.19 -21.64
C CYS A 453 12.14 -0.23 -20.25
N GLN A 454 12.63 -1.36 -19.74
CA GLN A 454 12.26 -1.89 -18.44
C GLN A 454 12.37 -0.84 -17.33
N GLN A 455 11.43 -0.86 -16.38
CA GLN A 455 11.56 -0.14 -15.11
C GLN A 455 12.04 -1.09 -14.00
N TYR A 456 12.82 -0.56 -13.06
CA TYR A 456 13.29 -1.30 -11.90
C TYR A 456 12.80 -0.66 -10.62
N HIS A 457 12.25 -1.47 -9.73
CA HIS A 457 11.82 -1.02 -8.41
C HIS A 457 12.88 -1.36 -7.38
N VAL A 458 13.45 -0.33 -6.76
CA VAL A 458 14.34 -0.43 -5.61
C VAL A 458 13.56 -0.04 -4.37
N VAL A 459 13.74 -0.78 -3.29
CA VAL A 459 13.11 -0.49 -2.00
C VAL A 459 14.21 -0.18 -1.00
N PHE A 460 14.10 0.98 -0.38
CA PHE A 460 14.81 1.32 0.84
C PHE A 460 13.93 0.96 2.03
N GLU A 461 14.34 0.01 2.84
CA GLU A 461 13.67 -0.43 4.06
C GLU A 461 14.45 0.13 5.27
N VAL A 462 13.73 0.80 6.17
CA VAL A 462 14.28 1.39 7.38
C VAL A 462 13.51 0.87 8.58
N THR A 463 14.22 0.21 9.49
CA THR A 463 13.67 -0.28 10.75
C THR A 463 14.04 0.70 11.86
N GLY A 464 13.02 1.21 12.55
CA GLY A 464 13.12 2.15 13.67
C GLY A 464 13.87 1.58 14.87
N SER A 465 14.36 2.48 15.73
CA SER A 465 15.14 2.13 16.92
C SER A 465 14.33 1.69 18.14
N GLY A 466 13.02 1.96 18.13
CA GLY A 466 12.08 1.62 19.18
C GLY A 466 11.89 0.12 19.41
N THR A 467 11.11 -0.24 20.43
CA THR A 467 10.81 -1.64 20.77
C THR A 467 9.35 -1.75 21.18
N PRO A 468 8.51 -2.50 20.42
CA PRO A 468 8.82 -3.19 19.15
C PRO A 468 9.26 -2.23 18.04
N PRO A 469 10.16 -2.61 17.13
CA PRO A 469 10.64 -1.70 16.09
C PRO A 469 9.60 -1.49 14.99
N VAL A 470 9.40 -0.25 14.53
CA VAL A 470 8.48 0.05 13.42
C VAL A 470 9.26 0.23 12.12
N THR A 471 8.80 -0.40 11.03
CA THR A 471 9.48 -0.33 9.72
C THR A 471 8.75 0.60 8.76
N ARG A 472 9.49 1.42 8.03
CA ARG A 472 9.00 2.23 6.91
C ARG A 472 9.87 2.04 5.68
N TYR A 473 9.33 2.44 4.54
CA TYR A 473 9.97 2.20 3.25
C TYR A 473 10.01 3.45 2.39
N LYS A 474 10.89 3.44 1.40
CA LYS A 474 10.80 4.30 0.22
C LYS A 474 10.98 3.45 -1.02
N ARG A 475 9.94 3.38 -1.84
CA ARG A 475 10.02 2.81 -3.19
C ARG A 475 10.65 3.83 -4.14
N VAL A 476 11.71 3.44 -4.83
CA VAL A 476 12.34 4.18 -5.92
C VAL A 476 12.07 3.45 -7.23
N ILE A 477 11.47 4.13 -8.20
CA ILE A 477 11.16 3.60 -9.52
C ILE A 477 12.15 4.19 -10.52
N LEU A 478 13.05 3.34 -11.02
CA LEU A 478 14.05 3.70 -12.02
C LEU A 478 13.45 3.42 -13.40
N LYS A 479 13.01 4.48 -14.09
CA LYS A 479 12.48 4.42 -15.46
C LYS A 479 13.62 4.60 -16.46
N VAL A 480 13.99 3.52 -17.15
CA VAL A 480 15.09 3.56 -18.11
C VAL A 480 14.64 4.25 -19.40
N ARG A 481 15.36 5.29 -19.82
CA ARG A 481 15.09 5.98 -21.08
C ARG A 481 15.46 5.08 -22.27
N PRO A 482 14.61 5.01 -23.30
CA PRO A 482 15.03 4.39 -24.55
C PRO A 482 16.19 5.17 -25.17
N PRO A 483 17.07 4.50 -25.94
CA PRO A 483 18.10 5.19 -26.71
C PRO A 483 17.42 6.21 -27.64
N SER A 484 17.92 7.46 -27.65
CA SER A 484 17.43 8.48 -28.58
C SER A 484 17.66 8.02 -30.02
N SER A 485 16.69 8.28 -30.90
CA SER A 485 16.71 7.86 -32.31
C SER A 485 17.73 8.60 -33.19
N GLU A 486 18.66 9.38 -32.61
CA GLU A 486 19.60 10.24 -33.36
C GLU A 486 20.93 9.56 -33.76
N SER A 487 21.05 8.23 -33.67
CA SER A 487 22.27 7.53 -34.11
C SER A 487 22.13 6.71 -35.40
N ASN A 488 20.98 6.75 -36.07
CA ASN A 488 20.88 6.26 -37.45
C ASN A 488 21.21 7.40 -38.43
N GLY A 489 22.49 7.79 -38.44
CA GLY A 489 23.12 8.41 -39.60
C GLY A 489 23.09 7.42 -40.76
N VAL A 490 21.94 7.31 -41.43
CA VAL A 490 21.86 6.70 -42.76
C VAL A 490 22.72 7.58 -43.64
N ALA A 491 23.95 7.11 -43.89
CA ALA A 491 24.73 7.56 -45.02
C ALA A 491 23.84 7.41 -46.26
N SER A 492 23.30 8.53 -46.73
CA SER A 492 22.70 8.65 -48.05
C SER A 492 23.83 8.46 -49.06
N GLY A 493 24.15 7.19 -49.32
CA GLY A 493 25.00 6.77 -50.41
C GLY A 493 24.41 7.32 -51.69
N LYS A 494 25.12 8.31 -52.26
CA LYS A 494 24.95 8.76 -53.63
C LYS A 494 24.82 7.55 -54.54
N ARG A 495 23.66 7.39 -55.18
CA ARG A 495 23.59 6.74 -56.48
C ARG A 495 23.92 7.80 -57.51
N ASP A 496 25.22 7.97 -57.76
CA ASP A 496 25.70 8.55 -59.01
C ASP A 496 25.57 7.51 -60.12
N GLU A 497 25.25 8.01 -61.30
CA GLU A 497 24.94 7.34 -62.56
C GLU A 497 26.03 6.38 -63.04
N LEU A 498 25.65 5.15 -63.42
CA LEU A 498 25.93 4.41 -64.67
C LEU A 498 25.60 2.91 -64.54
#